data_AF-A0A1G2YL54-F1
#
_entry.id   AF-A0A1G2YL54-F1
#
_cell.length_a   1.000
_cell.length_b   1.000
_cell.length_c   1.000
_cell.angle_alpha   90.00
_cell.angle_beta   90.00
_cell.angle_gamma   90.00
#
_symmetry.space_group_name_H-M   'P 1'
#
loop_
_entity.id
_entity.type
_entity.pdbx_description
1 polymer ?
#
loop_
_entity_poly.entity_id
_entity_poly.type
_entity_poly.pdbx_seq_one_letter_code
_entity_poly.pdbx_strand_id
1 'polypeptide(L)'
;MKPKGGYAGYSNYSRRGWWWFDFVDGVYNRSDEKKTIAKCPSKFLNDTLLNKDILCGNYGVNHSICKSSDDRQSRREEFIGKPLKMDEIPKPSQTLLSMDSGYALISWWNATDVPPVPLENSPIEDTSYVPGLSINKNYKDKRRLMQCQEQDAVYGRHPNKKVNVGFVDGHIELKKADDLLVEQYEDVYKNKTPIWVPNKKYPNFDQ
;
A
#
# COMPACT_ATOMS: atom_id res chain seq x y z
N MET A 1 -19.55 5.13 3.10
CA MET A 1 -20.45 4.35 3.99
C MET A 1 -19.70 4.11 5.30
N LYS A 2 -20.34 4.24 6.47
CA LYS A 2 -19.68 3.99 7.76
C LYS A 2 -19.82 2.49 8.10
N PRO A 3 -18.74 1.74 8.39
CA PRO A 3 -18.83 0.32 8.72
C PRO A 3 -19.57 0.09 10.05
N LYS A 4 -20.26 -1.04 10.18
CA LYS A 4 -20.97 -1.41 11.42
C LYS A 4 -19.94 -1.60 12.54
N GLY A 5 -20.07 -0.81 13.61
CA GLY A 5 -19.09 -0.70 14.69
C GLY A 5 -18.20 0.55 14.60
N GLY A 6 -18.06 1.15 13.43
CA GLY A 6 -17.05 2.18 13.19
C GLY A 6 -15.74 1.57 12.73
N TYR A 7 -14.77 2.43 12.48
CA TYR A 7 -13.58 2.08 11.72
C TYR A 7 -12.57 1.24 12.50
N ALA A 8 -11.83 0.38 11.79
CA ALA A 8 -10.77 -0.42 12.38
C ALA A 8 -9.47 0.34 12.70
N GLY A 9 -9.42 1.64 12.41
CA GLY A 9 -8.29 2.44 12.86
C GLY A 9 -8.64 3.85 13.29
N TYR A 10 -7.60 4.58 13.65
CA TYR A 10 -7.75 5.87 14.33
C TYR A 10 -7.75 7.03 13.34
N SER A 11 -8.89 7.75 13.25
CA SER A 11 -9.08 8.78 12.23
C SER A 11 -8.19 10.03 12.38
N ASN A 12 -7.47 10.16 13.51
CA ASN A 12 -6.52 11.26 13.71
C ASN A 12 -5.19 11.00 13.01
N TYR A 13 -4.96 9.76 12.55
CA TYR A 13 -3.69 9.31 11.98
C TYR A 13 -3.89 8.73 10.57
N SER A 14 -4.99 8.02 10.33
CA SER A 14 -5.37 7.52 9.00
C SER A 14 -6.62 8.23 8.50
N ARG A 15 -6.72 8.47 7.18
CA ARG A 15 -7.94 9.08 6.63
C ARG A 15 -9.11 8.10 6.70
N ARG A 16 -10.31 8.68 6.86
CA ARG A 16 -11.55 7.93 6.99
C ARG A 16 -11.87 7.20 5.69
N GLY A 17 -12.08 5.89 5.75
CA GLY A 17 -12.42 5.07 4.58
C GLY A 17 -11.26 4.26 3.99
N TRP A 18 -10.06 4.35 4.57
CA TRP A 18 -8.89 3.55 4.14
C TRP A 18 -8.80 2.17 4.77
N TRP A 19 -9.77 1.82 5.61
CA TRP A 19 -9.93 0.48 6.15
C TRP A 19 -10.79 -0.33 5.19
N TRP A 20 -10.28 -0.56 3.98
CA TRP A 20 -10.99 -1.33 2.94
C TRP A 20 -11.43 -2.71 3.44
N PHE A 21 -10.66 -3.29 4.37
CA PHE A 21 -10.97 -4.54 5.04
C PHE A 21 -12.19 -4.48 5.96
N ASP A 22 -12.65 -3.30 6.41
CA ASP A 22 -13.95 -3.13 7.08
C ASP A 22 -15.13 -3.45 6.14
N PHE A 23 -14.87 -3.50 4.83
CA PHE A 23 -15.86 -3.81 3.79
C PHE A 23 -15.63 -5.19 3.16
N VAL A 24 -14.65 -5.96 3.64
CA VAL A 24 -14.46 -7.36 3.22
C VAL A 24 -15.31 -8.25 4.10
N ASP A 25 -16.40 -8.75 3.53
CA ASP A 25 -17.32 -9.64 4.24
C ASP A 25 -16.62 -10.93 4.69
N GLY A 26 -16.92 -11.38 5.91
CA GLY A 26 -16.33 -12.58 6.52
C GLY A 26 -14.94 -12.44 7.16
N VAL A 27 -14.21 -11.34 6.99
CA VAL A 27 -12.86 -11.15 7.58
C VAL A 27 -12.89 -10.37 8.90
N TYR A 28 -13.90 -9.52 9.11
CA TYR A 28 -13.97 -8.61 10.25
C TYR A 28 -15.25 -8.81 11.07
N ASN A 29 -15.16 -9.60 12.15
CA ASN A 29 -16.19 -9.66 13.18
C ASN A 29 -15.68 -9.02 14.46
N ARG A 30 -16.28 -7.88 14.80
CA ARG A 30 -15.86 -6.98 15.89
C ARG A 30 -16.31 -7.44 17.28
N SER A 31 -16.29 -8.73 17.55
CA SER A 31 -16.58 -9.26 18.88
C SER A 31 -15.28 -9.63 19.58
N ASP A 32 -14.91 -8.88 20.62
CA ASP A 32 -13.75 -9.14 21.48
C ASP A 32 -13.73 -10.57 22.09
N GLU A 33 -14.87 -11.27 22.05
CA GLU A 33 -15.04 -12.62 22.58
C GLU A 33 -14.54 -13.73 21.65
N LYS A 34 -14.39 -13.47 20.34
CA LYS A 34 -13.91 -14.46 19.38
C LYS A 34 -12.59 -13.97 18.81
N LYS A 35 -11.51 -14.70 19.13
CA LYS A 35 -10.14 -14.53 18.61
C LYS A 35 -10.07 -14.79 17.10
N THR A 36 -10.83 -14.06 16.29
CA THR A 36 -10.89 -14.19 14.83
C THR A 36 -10.27 -12.99 14.13
N ILE A 37 -9.37 -12.28 14.81
CA ILE A 37 -8.52 -11.29 14.13
C ILE A 37 -7.35 -12.07 13.54
N ALA A 38 -7.23 -12.08 12.22
CA ALA A 38 -5.99 -12.44 11.56
C ALA A 38 -4.92 -11.41 11.99
N LYS A 39 -4.24 -11.68 13.11
CA LYS A 39 -3.12 -10.87 13.57
C LYS A 39 -1.90 -11.32 12.77
N CYS A 40 -1.38 -10.45 11.93
CA CYS A 40 -0.09 -10.72 11.32
C CYS A 40 0.99 -10.78 12.42
N PRO A 41 1.81 -11.85 12.50
CA PRO A 41 2.87 -11.96 13.49
C PRO A 41 3.90 -10.81 13.43
N SER A 42 4.05 -10.13 12.29
CA SER A 42 4.92 -8.94 12.15
C SER A 42 4.49 -7.75 13.01
N LYS A 43 3.30 -7.78 13.62
CA LYS A 43 2.74 -6.67 14.40
C LYS A 43 2.78 -6.83 15.91
N PHE A 44 3.66 -7.68 16.46
CA PHE A 44 4.04 -7.58 17.89
C PHE A 44 4.86 -6.31 18.13
N LEU A 45 4.23 -5.15 17.91
CA LEU A 45 4.79 -3.83 18.19
C LEU A 45 4.52 -3.52 19.66
N ASN A 46 5.56 -3.17 20.42
CA ASN A 46 5.45 -2.73 21.81
C ASN A 46 4.87 -1.31 21.96
N ASP A 47 4.31 -0.75 20.89
CA ASP A 47 3.73 0.60 20.86
C ASP A 47 2.22 0.53 21.14
N THR A 48 1.79 1.24 22.20
CA THR A 48 0.41 1.26 22.67
C THR A 48 -0.57 1.95 21.71
N LEU A 49 -0.08 2.80 20.81
CA LEU A 49 -0.88 3.49 19.80
C LEU A 49 -1.15 2.58 18.60
N LEU A 50 -0.14 1.86 18.11
CA LEU A 50 -0.25 1.02 16.91
C LEU A 50 -0.90 -0.35 17.14
N ASN A 51 -0.99 -0.79 18.41
CA ASN A 51 -1.63 -2.07 18.79
C ASN A 51 -3.12 -2.14 18.42
N LYS A 52 -3.81 -0.99 18.32
CA LYS A 52 -5.22 -0.94 17.93
C LYS A 52 -5.46 -1.06 16.43
N ASP A 53 -4.45 -0.75 15.61
CA ASP A 53 -4.58 -0.68 14.15
C ASP A 53 -4.19 -1.99 13.46
N ILE A 54 -4.57 -3.16 13.97
CA ILE A 54 -3.93 -4.48 13.71
C ILE A 54 -3.72 -4.85 12.22
N LEU A 55 -4.57 -4.38 11.30
CA LEU A 55 -4.41 -4.61 9.86
C LEU A 55 -3.77 -3.43 9.11
N CYS A 56 -3.80 -2.23 9.70
CA CYS A 56 -3.07 -1.07 9.19
C CYS A 56 -1.56 -1.34 9.34
N GLY A 57 -0.90 -1.52 8.20
CA GLY A 57 0.54 -1.76 8.16
C GLY A 57 0.98 -3.19 7.90
N ASN A 58 0.05 -4.09 7.54
CA ASN A 58 0.39 -5.45 7.10
C ASN A 58 0.10 -5.69 5.62
N TYR A 59 -0.97 -5.11 5.10
CA TYR A 59 -1.35 -5.22 3.69
C TYR A 59 -1.71 -3.86 3.15
N GLY A 60 -1.29 -3.59 1.92
CA GLY A 60 -1.57 -2.36 1.21
C GLY A 60 -2.35 -2.63 -0.06
N VAL A 61 -3.30 -1.76 -0.40
CA VAL A 61 -3.95 -1.75 -1.71
C VAL A 61 -3.27 -0.73 -2.62
N ASN A 62 -3.23 -1.04 -3.91
CA ASN A 62 -2.62 -0.20 -4.93
C ASN A 62 -3.42 1.10 -5.09
N HIS A 63 -2.82 2.22 -4.69
CA HIS A 63 -3.45 3.54 -4.69
C HIS A 63 -3.79 4.05 -6.09
N SER A 64 -3.09 3.60 -7.14
CA SER A 64 -3.41 3.94 -8.53
C SER A 64 -4.73 3.33 -9.00
N ILE A 65 -5.21 2.27 -8.34
CA ILE A 65 -6.49 1.61 -8.60
C ILE A 65 -7.54 2.07 -7.59
N CYS A 66 -7.21 2.00 -6.30
CA CYS A 66 -8.04 2.42 -5.17
C CYS A 66 -7.84 3.91 -4.88
N LYS A 67 -8.20 4.75 -5.85
CA LYS A 67 -7.98 6.20 -5.79
C LYS A 67 -8.73 6.86 -4.64
N SER A 68 -8.14 7.92 -4.09
CA SER A 68 -8.73 8.72 -3.02
C SER A 68 -9.39 9.98 -3.58
N SER A 69 -10.56 10.36 -3.06
CA SER A 69 -11.24 11.60 -3.49
C SER A 69 -10.58 12.87 -2.97
N ASP A 70 -9.86 12.75 -1.85
CA ASP A 70 -9.42 13.90 -1.04
C ASP A 70 -7.90 14.03 -0.95
N ASP A 71 -7.13 13.29 -1.77
CA ASP A 71 -5.66 13.37 -1.77
C ASP A 71 -5.15 14.63 -2.47
N ARG A 72 -5.40 15.80 -1.86
CA ARG A 72 -5.06 17.13 -2.39
C ARG A 72 -3.58 17.49 -2.23
N GLN A 73 -2.69 16.52 -2.37
CA GLN A 73 -1.25 16.79 -2.45
C GLN A 73 -0.88 17.19 -3.87
N SER A 74 0.00 18.18 -4.03
CA SER A 74 0.48 18.59 -5.34
C SER A 74 1.20 17.43 -6.04
N ARG A 75 1.01 17.28 -7.36
CA ARG A 75 1.70 16.28 -8.21
C ARG A 75 1.35 14.81 -7.93
N ARG A 76 0.21 14.55 -7.27
CA ARG A 76 -0.35 13.20 -7.01
C ARG A 76 -1.64 12.91 -7.79
N GLU A 77 -1.82 13.54 -8.94
CA GLU A 77 -3.07 13.47 -9.72
C GLU A 77 -3.42 12.03 -10.14
N GLU A 78 -2.43 11.14 -10.27
CA GLU A 78 -2.66 9.73 -10.61
C GLU A 78 -3.40 8.94 -9.52
N PHE A 79 -3.36 9.40 -8.27
CA PHE A 79 -3.97 8.75 -7.09
C PHE A 79 -5.31 9.37 -6.68
N ILE A 80 -5.75 10.41 -7.41
CA ILE A 80 -6.99 11.14 -7.13
C ILE A 80 -8.09 10.70 -8.10
N GLY A 81 -9.29 10.51 -7.57
CA GLY A 81 -10.50 10.30 -8.37
C GLY A 81 -11.31 9.07 -7.95
N LYS A 82 -12.12 8.56 -8.88
CA LYS A 82 -12.90 7.35 -8.65
C LYS A 82 -12.00 6.11 -8.76
N PRO A 83 -12.16 5.11 -7.88
CA PRO A 83 -11.51 3.82 -8.05
C PRO A 83 -11.83 3.21 -9.42
N LEU A 84 -10.85 2.55 -10.00
CA LEU A 84 -11.00 1.90 -11.31
C LEU A 84 -11.81 0.61 -11.18
N LYS A 85 -12.67 0.36 -12.16
CA LYS A 85 -13.36 -0.91 -12.36
C LYS A 85 -12.49 -1.89 -13.13
N MET A 86 -12.84 -3.16 -13.07
CA MET A 86 -12.07 -4.25 -13.69
C MET A 86 -11.97 -4.10 -15.22
N ASP A 87 -13.03 -3.62 -15.88
CA ASP A 87 -13.09 -3.37 -17.33
C ASP A 87 -12.25 -2.14 -17.77
N GLU A 88 -11.88 -1.27 -16.81
CA GLU A 88 -10.99 -0.13 -17.04
C GLU A 88 -9.50 -0.51 -16.92
N ILE A 89 -9.18 -1.76 -16.55
CA ILE A 89 -7.82 -2.25 -16.29
C ILE A 89 -7.38 -3.17 -17.45
N PRO A 90 -6.45 -2.74 -18.33
CA PRO A 90 -6.14 -3.50 -19.55
C PRO A 90 -5.47 -4.86 -19.33
N LYS A 91 -4.75 -5.03 -18.22
CA LYS A 91 -4.00 -6.25 -17.90
C LYS A 91 -4.23 -6.69 -16.45
N PRO A 92 -5.45 -7.14 -16.08
CA PRO A 92 -5.79 -7.44 -14.70
C PRO A 92 -4.85 -8.46 -14.04
N SER A 93 -4.44 -9.50 -14.78
CA SER A 93 -3.51 -10.53 -14.32
C SER A 93 -2.05 -10.08 -14.17
N GLN A 94 -1.71 -8.85 -14.56
CA GLN A 94 -0.36 -8.29 -14.39
C GLN A 94 -0.35 -7.04 -13.51
N THR A 95 -1.52 -6.52 -13.15
CA THR A 95 -1.67 -5.32 -12.34
C THR A 95 -1.94 -5.72 -10.89
N LEU A 96 -1.07 -5.24 -10.01
CA LEU A 96 -1.13 -5.44 -8.56
C LEU A 96 -2.34 -4.71 -7.99
N LEU A 97 -3.15 -5.42 -7.19
CA LEU A 97 -4.27 -4.86 -6.46
C LEU A 97 -3.94 -4.71 -4.98
N SER A 98 -3.39 -5.75 -4.36
CA SER A 98 -3.06 -5.79 -2.94
C SER A 98 -1.76 -6.53 -2.69
N MET A 99 -1.02 -6.18 -1.65
CA MET A 99 0.21 -6.89 -1.31
C MET A 99 0.57 -6.75 0.16
N ASP A 100 1.56 -7.51 0.62
CA ASP A 100 2.21 -7.24 1.90
C ASP A 100 2.81 -5.82 1.88
N SER A 101 2.45 -4.99 2.85
CA SER A 101 2.92 -3.60 2.91
C SER A 101 3.08 -3.13 4.34
N GLY A 102 3.96 -2.15 4.56
CA GLY A 102 4.08 -1.37 5.78
C GLY A 102 2.92 -0.40 6.05
N TYR A 103 1.96 -0.27 5.11
CA TYR A 103 0.77 0.56 5.29
C TYR A 103 -0.44 0.10 4.46
N ALA A 104 -1.64 0.60 4.76
CA ALA A 104 -2.90 0.23 4.11
C ALA A 104 -3.03 0.74 2.65
N LEU A 105 -2.32 1.81 2.31
CA LEU A 105 -2.19 2.32 0.95
C LEU A 105 -0.74 2.22 0.52
N ILE A 106 -0.53 1.71 -0.69
CA ILE A 106 0.81 1.59 -1.26
C ILE A 106 0.77 2.03 -2.71
N SER A 107 1.80 2.74 -3.14
CA SER A 107 1.97 3.13 -4.53
C SER A 107 3.38 2.83 -5.01
N TRP A 108 3.60 2.96 -6.32
CA TRP A 108 4.92 2.81 -6.90
C TRP A 108 5.93 3.84 -6.36
N TRP A 109 5.47 4.98 -5.83
CA TRP A 109 6.36 5.96 -5.18
C TRP A 109 7.03 5.36 -3.96
N ASN A 110 6.34 4.43 -3.29
CA ASN A 110 6.88 3.67 -2.17
C ASN A 110 7.78 2.51 -2.62
N ALA A 111 7.91 2.28 -3.93
CA ALA A 111 8.77 1.25 -4.52
C ALA A 111 9.93 1.83 -5.35
N THR A 112 10.16 3.15 -5.32
CA THR A 112 11.33 3.82 -5.91
C THR A 112 12.16 4.51 -4.83
N ASP A 113 13.47 4.62 -5.05
CA ASP A 113 14.39 5.42 -4.22
C ASP A 113 14.39 6.91 -4.60
N VAL A 114 13.93 7.24 -5.80
CA VAL A 114 13.78 8.60 -6.29
C VAL A 114 12.32 8.82 -6.69
N PRO A 115 11.43 9.18 -5.74
CA PRO A 115 10.05 9.51 -6.07
C PRO A 115 9.97 10.86 -6.83
N PRO A 116 8.92 11.10 -7.64
CA PRO A 116 8.74 12.35 -8.39
C PRO A 116 8.72 13.61 -7.51
N VAL A 117 8.31 13.47 -6.26
CA VAL A 117 8.41 14.49 -5.20
C VAL A 117 8.79 13.84 -3.88
N PRO A 118 9.40 14.58 -2.94
CA PRO A 118 9.68 14.08 -1.60
C PRO A 118 8.43 13.59 -0.87
N LEU A 119 8.56 12.44 -0.22
CA LEU A 119 7.55 11.84 0.65
C LEU A 119 7.71 12.43 2.07
N GLU A 120 7.23 13.66 2.30
CA GLU A 120 7.45 14.38 3.58
C GLU A 120 6.19 15.05 4.17
N ASN A 121 5.05 14.96 3.49
CA ASN A 121 3.85 15.73 3.81
C ASN A 121 2.83 14.98 4.67
N SER A 122 2.92 13.66 4.76
CA SER A 122 1.98 12.79 5.49
C SER A 122 2.73 11.79 6.37
N PRO A 123 2.66 11.86 7.71
CA PRO A 123 3.46 11.03 8.61
C PRO A 123 3.30 9.52 8.43
N ILE A 124 2.24 9.07 7.76
CA ILE A 124 1.89 7.66 7.65
C ILE A 124 1.88 7.19 6.20
N GLU A 125 1.34 7.97 5.25
CA GLU A 125 1.38 7.57 3.83
C GLU A 125 2.82 7.58 3.29
N ASP A 126 3.61 8.56 3.72
CA ASP A 126 4.98 8.74 3.25
C ASP A 126 5.98 7.80 3.93
N THR A 127 5.57 7.18 5.05
CA THR A 127 6.34 6.13 5.73
C THR A 127 5.98 4.73 5.23
N SER A 128 5.08 4.60 4.24
CA SER A 128 4.71 3.32 3.65
C SER A 128 5.89 2.69 2.90
N TYR A 129 5.99 1.36 2.94
CA TYR A 129 7.05 0.61 2.28
C TYR A 129 6.60 -0.77 1.84
N VAL A 130 7.36 -1.37 0.93
CA VAL A 130 7.28 -2.79 0.57
C VAL A 130 8.29 -3.56 1.43
N PRO A 131 7.88 -4.52 2.27
CA PRO A 131 8.79 -5.26 3.14
C PRO A 131 9.88 -5.99 2.35
N GLY A 132 11.13 -5.88 2.81
CA GLY A 132 12.28 -6.56 2.20
C GLY A 132 12.84 -5.89 0.95
N LEU A 133 12.22 -4.82 0.44
CA LEU A 133 12.70 -4.07 -0.71
C LEU A 133 14.07 -3.44 -0.43
N SER A 134 15.01 -3.59 -1.36
CA SER A 134 16.42 -3.20 -1.19
C SER A 134 16.62 -1.72 -0.83
N ILE A 135 15.80 -0.83 -1.40
CA ILE A 135 15.86 0.62 -1.15
C ILE A 135 15.56 1.01 0.31
N ASN A 136 14.87 0.14 1.06
CA ASN A 136 14.54 0.40 2.46
C ASN A 136 15.80 0.45 3.35
N LYS A 137 16.94 -0.09 2.91
CA LYS A 137 18.21 0.01 3.66
C LYS A 137 18.67 1.46 3.89
N ASN A 138 18.27 2.36 3.00
CA ASN A 138 18.64 3.77 3.06
C ASN A 138 17.64 4.61 3.88
N TYR A 139 16.88 3.98 4.79
CA TYR A 139 15.83 4.65 5.57
C TYR A 139 16.34 5.81 6.44
N LYS A 140 17.58 5.73 6.92
CA LYS A 140 18.14 6.81 7.76
C LYS A 140 18.35 8.11 7.00
N ASP A 141 18.61 8.04 5.70
CA ASP A 141 19.01 9.19 4.89
C ASP A 141 17.94 9.62 3.88
N LYS A 142 17.07 8.70 3.44
CA LYS A 142 16.15 8.94 2.30
C LYS A 142 14.71 8.50 2.50
N ARG A 143 14.40 7.73 3.54
CA ARG A 143 13.03 7.21 3.76
C ARG A 143 12.70 7.13 5.24
N ARG A 144 11.85 8.05 5.70
CA ARG A 144 11.37 8.03 7.07
C ARG A 144 10.55 6.75 7.31
N LEU A 145 11.09 5.83 8.11
CA LEU A 145 10.32 4.70 8.65
C LEU A 145 9.86 5.07 10.05
N MET A 146 8.70 4.58 10.47
CA MET A 146 8.30 4.67 11.87
C MET A 146 9.15 3.73 12.72
N GLN A 147 9.31 4.08 13.99
CA GLN A 147 10.00 3.23 14.94
C GLN A 147 9.38 1.81 14.95
N CYS A 148 10.24 0.80 14.97
CA CYS A 148 9.90 -0.63 14.93
C CYS A 148 9.49 -1.18 13.56
N GLN A 149 9.46 -0.37 12.50
CA GLN A 149 9.25 -0.86 11.13
C GLN A 149 10.55 -1.31 10.45
N GLU A 150 11.72 -0.99 11.01
CA GLU A 150 13.00 -1.14 10.34
C GLU A 150 13.34 -2.60 10.04
N GLN A 151 13.09 -3.51 10.99
CA GLN A 151 13.35 -4.93 10.79
C GLN A 151 12.49 -5.48 9.66
N ASP A 152 11.21 -5.16 9.67
CA ASP A 152 10.23 -5.57 8.68
C ASP A 152 10.55 -5.01 7.28
N ALA A 153 10.84 -3.71 7.21
CA ALA A 153 11.19 -3.03 5.97
C ALA A 153 12.50 -3.56 5.36
N VAL A 154 13.55 -3.77 6.16
CA VAL A 154 14.88 -4.13 5.66
C VAL A 154 15.04 -5.63 5.42
N TYR A 155 14.55 -6.47 6.33
CA TYR A 155 14.72 -7.92 6.27
C TYR A 155 13.54 -8.64 5.60
N GLY A 156 12.39 -7.97 5.49
CA GLY A 156 11.17 -8.54 4.94
C GLY A 156 10.44 -9.46 5.92
N ARG A 157 9.18 -9.76 5.60
CA ARG A 157 8.30 -10.63 6.42
C ARG A 157 8.45 -12.10 6.12
N HIS A 158 8.76 -12.40 4.86
CA HIS A 158 8.84 -13.76 4.37
C HIS A 158 10.29 -14.13 4.04
N PRO A 159 10.64 -15.44 4.15
CA PRO A 159 11.95 -15.93 3.75
C PRO A 159 12.35 -15.44 2.35
N ASN A 160 13.63 -15.13 2.17
CA ASN A 160 14.18 -14.62 0.92
C ASN A 160 13.56 -13.30 0.44
N LYS A 161 13.08 -12.46 1.37
CA LYS A 161 12.53 -11.12 1.08
C LYS A 161 11.42 -11.16 0.04
N LYS A 162 10.50 -12.11 0.24
CA LYS A 162 9.32 -12.25 -0.62
C LYS A 162 8.12 -11.52 -0.04
N VAL A 163 7.15 -11.24 -0.90
CA VAL A 163 5.86 -10.65 -0.55
C VAL A 163 4.75 -11.37 -1.32
N ASN A 164 3.61 -11.55 -0.67
CA ASN A 164 2.37 -11.95 -1.32
C ASN A 164 1.83 -10.76 -2.12
N VAL A 165 1.46 -11.02 -3.36
CA VAL A 165 0.94 -10.05 -4.30
C VAL A 165 -0.36 -10.60 -4.87
N GLY A 166 -1.48 -9.95 -4.57
CA GLY A 166 -2.77 -10.18 -5.18
C GLY A 166 -2.96 -9.28 -6.41
N PHE A 167 -3.37 -9.88 -7.52
CA PHE A 167 -3.62 -9.19 -8.78
C PHE A 167 -5.11 -8.86 -8.95
N VAL A 168 -5.42 -7.99 -9.90
CA VAL A 168 -6.79 -7.48 -10.12
C VAL A 168 -7.76 -8.59 -10.56
N ASP A 169 -7.29 -9.63 -11.24
CA ASP A 169 -8.10 -10.81 -11.58
C ASP A 169 -8.31 -11.79 -10.41
N GLY A 170 -7.74 -11.50 -9.24
CA GLY A 170 -7.94 -12.23 -8.00
C GLY A 170 -6.93 -13.35 -7.72
N HIS A 171 -5.99 -13.64 -8.63
CA HIS A 171 -4.93 -14.60 -8.31
C HIS A 171 -3.87 -13.98 -7.39
N ILE A 172 -3.10 -14.84 -6.72
CA ILE A 172 -2.06 -14.45 -5.77
C ILE A 172 -0.75 -15.10 -6.20
N GLU A 173 0.33 -14.32 -6.17
CA GLU A 173 1.70 -14.80 -6.37
C GLU A 173 2.60 -14.42 -5.19
N LEU A 174 3.61 -15.24 -4.94
CA LEU A 174 4.69 -14.92 -4.02
C LEU A 174 5.88 -14.38 -4.83
N LYS A 175 6.12 -13.08 -4.80
CA LYS A 175 7.19 -12.40 -5.56
C LYS A 175 8.37 -12.02 -4.69
N LYS A 176 9.57 -11.88 -5.24
CA LYS A 176 10.64 -11.19 -4.50
C LYS A 176 10.27 -9.71 -4.41
N ALA A 177 10.56 -9.09 -3.27
CA ALA A 177 10.27 -7.67 -3.08
C ALA A 177 10.93 -6.81 -4.16
N ASP A 178 12.19 -7.10 -4.52
CA ASP A 178 12.92 -6.37 -5.55
C ASP A 178 12.35 -6.55 -6.97
N ASP A 179 11.51 -7.57 -7.23
CA ASP A 179 10.79 -7.67 -8.51
C ASP A 179 9.74 -6.56 -8.67
N LEU A 180 9.40 -5.85 -7.58
CA LEU A 180 8.47 -4.72 -7.55
C LEU A 180 9.19 -3.36 -7.54
N LEU A 181 10.53 -3.36 -7.49
CA LEU A 181 11.34 -2.14 -7.51
C LEU A 181 11.07 -1.34 -8.77
N VAL A 182 10.81 -0.04 -8.60
CA VAL A 182 10.65 0.92 -9.69
C VAL A 182 11.92 1.75 -9.76
N GLU A 183 12.63 1.62 -10.87
CA GLU A 183 13.91 2.30 -11.09
C GLU A 183 13.70 3.54 -11.96
N GLN A 184 14.33 4.65 -11.60
CA GLN A 184 14.39 5.83 -12.45
C GLN A 184 15.64 5.78 -13.33
N TYR A 185 15.46 5.98 -14.63
CA TYR A 185 16.55 6.10 -15.61
C TYR A 185 16.23 7.23 -16.59
N GLU A 186 17.08 8.27 -16.66
CA GLU A 186 16.94 9.40 -17.59
C GLU A 186 15.49 9.95 -17.62
N ASP A 187 14.92 10.21 -16.45
CA ASP A 187 13.54 10.70 -16.23
C ASP A 187 12.39 9.72 -16.52
N VAL A 188 12.68 8.46 -16.81
CA VAL A 188 11.69 7.40 -17.01
C VAL A 188 11.69 6.41 -15.87
N TYR A 189 10.50 6.06 -15.38
CA TYR A 189 10.31 5.02 -14.37
C TYR A 189 10.04 3.65 -15.01
N LYS A 190 10.96 2.71 -14.82
CA LYS A 190 10.86 1.32 -15.29
C LYS A 190 10.13 0.44 -14.27
N ASN A 191 9.57 -0.67 -14.71
CA ASN A 191 8.84 -1.63 -13.87
C ASN A 191 7.56 -1.08 -13.17
N LYS A 192 7.14 0.13 -13.53
CA LYS A 192 5.89 0.75 -13.03
C LYS A 192 4.64 0.16 -13.68
N THR A 193 4.68 -0.09 -14.98
CA THR A 193 3.53 -0.53 -15.78
C THR A 193 3.77 -1.94 -16.31
N PRO A 194 2.81 -2.88 -16.22
CA PRO A 194 1.44 -2.72 -15.69
C PRO A 194 1.31 -3.00 -14.19
N ILE A 195 2.41 -3.33 -13.51
CA ILE A 195 2.41 -3.83 -12.12
C ILE A 195 1.72 -2.84 -11.19
N TRP A 196 2.19 -1.60 -11.14
CA TRP A 196 1.68 -0.59 -10.22
C TRP A 196 0.63 0.31 -10.86
N VAL A 197 0.78 0.61 -12.15
CA VAL A 197 -0.16 1.49 -12.85
C VAL A 197 -0.79 0.72 -14.00
N PRO A 198 -2.13 0.61 -14.06
CA PRO A 198 -2.79 0.06 -15.23
C PRO A 198 -2.39 0.91 -16.43
N ASN A 199 -1.89 0.26 -17.48
CA ASN A 199 -1.25 0.94 -18.61
C ASN A 199 -2.15 2.07 -19.12
N LYS A 200 -1.58 3.27 -19.26
CA LYS A 200 -2.30 4.44 -19.77
C LYS A 200 -2.73 4.15 -21.22
N LYS A 201 -4.02 3.89 -21.45
CA LYS A 201 -4.65 4.50 -22.63
C LYS A 201 -4.95 5.93 -22.24
N TYR A 202 -4.14 6.90 -22.66
CA TYR A 202 -4.54 8.31 -22.62
C TYR A 202 -3.97 9.01 -23.87
N PRO A 203 -4.62 10.08 -24.37
CA PRO A 203 -5.53 10.97 -23.64
C PRO A 203 -6.91 11.15 -24.30
N ASN A 204 -7.93 11.47 -23.50
CA ASN A 204 -8.95 12.40 -24.00
C ASN A 204 -8.71 13.72 -23.26
N PHE A 205 -7.84 14.54 -23.86
CA PHE A 205 -8.20 15.95 -24.01
C PHE A 205 -9.28 16.00 -25.10
N ASP A 206 -10.19 16.96 -24.97
CA ASP A 206 -11.31 17.31 -25.85
C ASP A 206 -12.59 16.47 -25.66
N GLN A 207 -13.52 16.94 -24.83
CA GLN A 207 -14.50 18.01 -25.15
C GLN A 207 -15.09 18.61 -23.87
#